data_AF-A0AA96QF40-F1
#
_entry.id   AF-A0AA96QF40-F1
#
_cell.length_a   1.000
_cell.length_b   1.000
_cell.length_c   1.000
_cell.angle_alpha   90.00
_cell.angle_beta   90.00
_cell.angle_gamma   90.00
#
_symmetry.space_group_name_H-M   'P 1'
#
loop_
_entity.id
_entity.type
_entity.pdbx_description
1 polymer ?
#
loop_
_entity_poly.entity_id
_entity_poly.type
_entity_poly.pdbx_seq_one_letter_code
_entity_poly.pdbx_strand_id
1 'polypeptide(L)'
;MICWDRVGDHLVVGVFEQGEVGGLRRYLTGLRNLLDERFAGYSAWELGMPFPVSEAVDPRLRAILRRRSVGVSRWQEPEVLRPLREAVEAVLVTLPDRGGIVELRSVDVVVAWTRSLTDLRVAMSAAVRDGDPVVASRTRFTTRWLRSLVRTLDAASTKPAEVVPQNLVDSVNQVRAYWI
;
A
#
# COMPACT_ATOMS: atom_id res chain seq x y z
N MET A 1 -2.99 -14.63 -9.68
CA MET A 1 -1.54 -14.57 -9.32
C MET A 1 -1.02 -13.26 -9.86
N ILE A 2 -0.52 -12.37 -9.01
CA ILE A 2 -0.13 -11.02 -9.44
C ILE A 2 1.30 -11.08 -9.98
N CYS A 3 1.44 -10.74 -11.25
CA CYS A 3 2.73 -10.58 -11.91
C CYS A 3 3.05 -9.09 -11.96
N TRP A 4 4.16 -8.72 -11.33
CA TRP A 4 4.80 -7.42 -11.58
C TRP A 4 5.92 -7.61 -12.58
N ASP A 5 6.04 -6.69 -13.54
CA ASP A 5 7.17 -6.64 -14.46
C ASP A 5 7.66 -5.21 -14.63
N ARG A 6 8.92 -5.07 -15.04
CA ARG A 6 9.55 -3.76 -15.27
C ARG A 6 9.68 -3.53 -16.77
N VAL A 7 9.16 -2.38 -17.21
CA VAL A 7 9.18 -1.94 -18.60
C VAL A 7 10.04 -0.68 -18.68
N GLY A 8 11.24 -0.79 -19.25
CA GLY A 8 12.18 0.33 -19.29
C GLY A 8 12.65 0.79 -17.90
N ASP A 9 13.08 2.04 -17.80
CA ASP A 9 13.85 2.50 -16.64
C ASP A 9 13.00 2.82 -15.41
N HIS A 10 11.72 3.20 -15.58
CA HIS A 10 10.92 3.75 -14.47
C HIS A 10 9.50 3.20 -14.37
N LEU A 11 9.05 2.37 -15.32
CA LEU A 11 7.70 1.84 -15.33
C LEU A 11 7.69 0.41 -14.76
N VAL A 12 6.88 0.21 -13.73
CA VAL A 12 6.56 -1.12 -13.19
C VAL A 12 5.08 -1.40 -13.40
N VAL A 13 4.76 -2.54 -14.00
CA VAL A 13 3.40 -2.91 -14.40
C VAL A 13 2.95 -4.13 -13.62
N GLY A 14 1.75 -4.09 -13.04
CA GLY A 14 1.14 -5.20 -12.32
C GLY A 14 -0.21 -5.58 -12.93
N VAL A 15 -0.54 -6.87 -12.98
CA VAL A 15 -1.87 -7.33 -13.39
C VAL A 15 -2.65 -7.86 -12.19
N PHE A 16 -3.85 -7.32 -11.96
CA PHE A 16 -4.71 -7.69 -10.85
C PHE A 16 -6.07 -8.20 -11.32
N GLU A 17 -6.56 -9.26 -10.68
CA GLU A 17 -7.92 -9.72 -10.87
C GLU A 17 -8.92 -8.77 -10.19
N GLN A 18 -10.16 -8.72 -10.67
CA GLN A 18 -11.21 -7.85 -10.11
C GLN A 18 -11.40 -8.03 -8.60
N GLY A 19 -11.42 -9.28 -8.14
CA GLY A 19 -11.57 -9.60 -6.71
C GLY A 19 -10.39 -9.13 -5.87
N GLU A 20 -9.18 -9.19 -6.41
CA GLU A 20 -7.95 -8.75 -5.75
C GLU A 20 -7.93 -7.22 -5.57
N VAL A 21 -8.32 -6.49 -6.62
CA VAL A 21 -8.46 -5.02 -6.58
C VAL A 21 -9.53 -4.59 -5.59
N GLY A 22 -10.71 -5.20 -5.65
CA GLY A 22 -11.80 -4.88 -4.72
C GLY A 22 -11.42 -5.12 -3.26
N GLY A 23 -10.71 -6.23 -3.00
CA GLY A 23 -10.15 -6.53 -1.68
C GLY A 23 -9.12 -5.50 -1.24
N LEU A 24 -8.12 -5.22 -2.09
CA LEU A 24 -7.05 -4.28 -1.78
C LEU A 24 -7.58 -2.87 -1.49
N ARG A 25 -8.48 -2.37 -2.36
CA ARG A 25 -9.13 -1.07 -2.20
C ARG A 25 -9.86 -0.99 -0.87
N ARG A 26 -10.63 -2.03 -0.50
CA ARG A 26 -11.35 -2.08 0.78
C ARG A 26 -10.39 -2.01 1.97
N TYR A 27 -9.31 -2.79 1.93
CA TYR A 27 -8.33 -2.82 3.02
C TYR A 27 -7.58 -1.49 3.17
N LEU A 28 -7.15 -0.89 2.06
CA LEU A 28 -6.46 0.40 2.06
C LEU A 28 -7.39 1.55 2.45
N THR A 29 -8.65 1.52 2.02
CA THR A 29 -9.67 2.50 2.47
C THR A 29 -9.89 2.37 3.97
N GLY A 30 -9.98 1.14 4.49
CA GLY A 30 -10.08 0.91 5.93
C GLY A 30 -8.87 1.45 6.71
N LEU A 31 -7.66 1.25 6.18
CA LEU A 31 -6.44 1.81 6.78
C LEU A 31 -6.43 3.34 6.71
N ARG A 32 -6.82 3.94 5.58
CA ARG A 32 -6.93 5.39 5.42
C ARG A 32 -7.90 5.98 6.44
N ASN A 33 -9.08 5.39 6.59
CA ASN A 33 -10.09 5.86 7.53
C ASN A 33 -9.56 5.82 8.98
N LEU A 34 -8.82 4.78 9.37
CA LEU A 34 -8.19 4.73 10.70
C LEU A 34 -7.14 5.82 10.91
N LEU A 35 -6.38 6.16 9.86
CA LEU A 35 -5.42 7.26 9.91
C LEU A 35 -6.16 8.59 10.03
N ASP A 36 -7.20 8.81 9.23
CA ASP A 36 -8.00 10.02 9.25
C ASP A 36 -8.70 10.22 10.61
N GLU A 37 -9.29 9.17 11.19
CA GLU A 37 -9.84 9.16 12.55
C GLU A 37 -8.77 9.52 13.59
N ARG A 38 -7.56 8.97 13.44
CA ARG A 38 -6.45 9.29 14.34
C ARG A 38 -6.03 10.76 14.23
N PHE A 39 -5.91 11.29 13.00
CA PHE A 39 -5.58 12.69 12.76
C PHE A 39 -6.67 13.64 13.26
N ALA A 40 -7.95 13.28 13.14
CA ALA A 40 -9.06 14.08 13.66
C ALA A 40 -9.01 14.22 15.20
N GLY A 41 -8.41 13.25 15.89
CA GLY A 41 -8.16 13.30 17.33
C GLY A 41 -6.99 14.18 17.77
N TYR A 42 -6.27 14.83 16.84
CA TYR A 42 -5.17 15.72 17.18
C TYR A 42 -5.74 17.09 17.54
N SER A 43 -5.70 17.43 18.83
CA SER A 43 -6.28 18.67 19.34
C SER A 43 -5.29 19.55 20.13
N ALA A 44 -4.14 19.01 20.51
CA ALA A 44 -3.07 19.79 21.13
C ALA A 44 -2.28 20.52 20.04
N TRP A 45 -1.97 21.80 20.24
CA TRP A 45 -1.15 22.59 19.32
C TRP A 45 0.20 22.88 19.97
N GLU A 46 1.27 22.40 19.36
CA GLU A 46 2.63 22.70 19.80
C GLU A 46 3.50 22.92 18.56
N LEU A 47 4.51 23.81 18.62
CA LEU A 47 5.35 24.14 17.46
C LEU A 47 4.55 24.47 16.16
N GLY A 48 3.33 25.00 16.30
CA GLY A 48 2.45 25.34 15.18
C GLY A 48 1.75 24.14 14.49
N MET A 49 1.83 22.94 15.05
CA MET A 49 1.27 21.72 14.47
C MET A 49 0.35 20.99 15.46
N PRO A 50 -0.73 20.34 14.99
CA PRO A 50 -1.60 19.54 15.83
C PRO A 50 -0.92 18.20 16.20
N PHE A 51 -0.98 17.82 17.47
CA PHE A 51 -0.41 16.59 18.03
C PHE A 51 -1.46 15.76 18.80
N PRO A 52 -1.25 14.44 18.90
CA PRO A 52 -2.17 13.58 19.63
C PRO A 52 -2.08 13.79 21.15
N VAL A 53 -3.23 13.95 21.80
CA VAL A 53 -3.33 14.13 23.26
C VAL A 53 -2.97 12.85 24.03
N SER A 54 -3.25 11.68 23.43
CA SER A 54 -2.98 10.37 24.00
C SER A 54 -2.26 9.47 22.99
N GLU A 55 -1.68 8.37 23.46
CA GLU A 55 -1.17 7.32 22.57
C GLU A 55 -2.28 6.69 21.72
N ALA A 56 -1.90 6.12 20.58
CA ALA A 56 -2.81 5.35 19.76
C ALA A 56 -3.30 4.12 20.52
N VAL A 57 -4.62 3.97 20.67
CA VAL A 57 -5.23 2.81 21.35
C VAL A 57 -5.38 1.63 20.39
N ASP A 58 -5.71 1.91 19.12
CA ASP A 58 -5.93 0.89 18.11
C ASP A 58 -4.66 0.02 17.91
N PRO A 59 -4.77 -1.31 18.06
CA PRO A 59 -3.62 -2.22 17.98
C PRO A 59 -2.94 -2.20 16.61
N ARG A 60 -3.66 -1.89 15.54
CA ARG A 60 -3.13 -1.81 14.17
C ARG A 60 -2.24 -0.58 14.02
N LEU A 61 -2.68 0.57 14.51
CA LEU A 61 -1.88 1.80 14.51
C LEU A 61 -0.65 1.65 15.40
N ARG A 62 -0.80 1.07 16.61
CA ARG A 62 0.35 0.78 17.49
C ARG A 62 1.39 -0.12 16.83
N ALA A 63 0.94 -1.14 16.09
CA ALA A 63 1.85 -2.05 15.40
C ALA A 63 2.62 -1.36 14.27
N ILE A 64 1.96 -0.50 13.50
CA ILE A 64 2.59 0.33 12.47
C ILE A 64 3.63 1.27 13.09
N LEU A 65 3.25 1.97 14.16
CA LEU A 65 4.11 2.92 14.87
C LEU A 65 5.37 2.23 15.41
N ARG A 66 5.21 1.10 16.10
CA ARG A 66 6.33 0.29 16.61
C ARG A 66 7.26 -0.24 15.52
N ARG A 67 6.73 -0.54 14.32
CA ARG A 67 7.55 -0.96 13.19
C ARG A 67 8.40 0.19 12.66
N ARG A 68 7.82 1.38 12.54
CA ARG A 68 8.44 2.53 11.88
C ARG A 68 9.36 3.32 12.80
N SER A 69 9.16 3.25 14.12
CA SER A 69 10.10 3.80 15.08
C SER A 69 10.12 2.96 16.37
N VAL A 70 11.33 2.79 16.91
CA VAL A 70 11.55 2.15 18.20
C VAL A 70 11.24 3.21 19.27
N GLY A 71 10.08 3.10 19.90
CA GLY A 71 9.67 4.03 20.95
C GLY A 71 9.16 5.38 20.42
N VAL A 72 8.22 5.35 19.47
CA VAL A 72 7.52 6.57 18.98
C VAL A 72 6.98 7.36 20.17
N SER A 73 7.58 8.51 20.47
CA SER A 73 6.97 9.49 21.35
C SER A 73 5.75 10.10 20.66
N ARG A 74 4.78 10.62 21.41
CA ARG A 74 3.57 11.27 20.84
C ARG A 74 3.91 12.37 19.82
N TRP A 75 5.09 12.98 19.96
CA TRP A 75 5.65 14.00 19.06
C TRP A 75 6.08 13.48 17.69
N GLN A 76 6.54 12.24 17.60
CA GLN A 76 7.02 11.66 16.35
C GLN A 76 5.89 11.01 15.54
N GLU A 77 4.73 10.79 16.15
CA GLU A 77 3.61 10.13 15.50
C GLU A 77 3.14 10.80 14.19
N PRO A 78 2.97 12.14 14.11
CA PRO A 78 2.57 12.78 12.86
C PRO A 78 3.59 12.59 11.73
N GLU A 79 4.88 12.62 12.05
CA GLU A 79 5.98 12.40 11.10
C GLU A 79 5.99 10.97 10.56
N VAL A 80 5.50 10.01 11.35
CA VAL A 80 5.39 8.61 10.96
C VAL A 80 4.14 8.32 10.16
N LEU A 81 2.98 8.87 10.57
CA LEU A 81 1.67 8.56 10.00
C LEU A 81 1.34 9.38 8.75
N ARG A 82 1.82 10.63 8.62
CA ARG A 82 1.51 11.46 7.45
C ARG A 82 2.06 10.85 6.15
N PRO A 83 3.35 10.45 6.08
CA PRO A 83 3.87 9.79 4.88
C PRO A 83 3.20 8.45 4.60
N LEU A 84 2.65 7.77 5.62
CA LEU A 84 1.84 6.56 5.40
C LEU A 84 0.52 6.89 4.74
N ARG A 85 -0.20 7.92 5.21
CA ARG A 85 -1.46 8.36 4.61
C ARG A 85 -1.28 8.74 3.15
N GLU A 86 -0.25 9.53 2.85
CA GLU A 86 0.11 9.92 1.47
C GLU A 86 0.42 8.70 0.61
N ALA A 87 1.20 7.74 1.12
CA ALA A 87 1.50 6.52 0.40
C ALA A 87 0.24 5.68 0.13
N VAL A 88 -0.68 5.58 1.09
CA VAL A 88 -1.95 4.87 0.92
C VAL A 88 -2.80 5.53 -0.17
N GLU A 89 -2.87 6.86 -0.18
CA GLU A 89 -3.62 7.60 -1.19
C GLU A 89 -3.01 7.41 -2.59
N ALA A 90 -1.68 7.45 -2.71
CA ALA A 90 -0.99 7.18 -3.97
C ALA A 90 -1.32 5.78 -4.52
N VAL A 91 -1.44 4.76 -3.65
CA VAL A 91 -1.88 3.42 -4.07
C VAL A 91 -3.34 3.43 -4.52
N LEU A 92 -4.23 4.08 -3.78
CA LEU A 92 -5.66 4.12 -4.10
C LEU A 92 -5.95 4.82 -5.44
N VAL A 93 -5.19 5.87 -5.76
CA VAL A 93 -5.28 6.63 -7.03
C VAL A 93 -4.77 5.80 -8.22
N THR A 94 -3.76 4.97 -8.01
CA THR A 94 -3.16 4.13 -9.07
C THR A 94 -3.82 2.76 -9.21
N LEU A 95 -4.76 2.43 -8.32
CA LEU A 95 -5.52 1.19 -8.36
C LEU A 95 -6.66 1.32 -9.39
N PRO A 96 -6.83 0.37 -10.34
CA PRO A 96 -7.98 0.39 -11.25
C PRO A 96 -9.29 0.08 -10.49
N ASP A 97 -10.44 0.39 -11.08
CA ASP A 97 -11.74 0.22 -10.40
C ASP A 97 -12.27 -1.22 -10.42
N ARG A 98 -12.01 -1.96 -11.51
CA ARG A 98 -12.63 -3.28 -11.77
C ARG A 98 -11.63 -4.41 -12.00
N GLY A 99 -10.37 -4.22 -11.64
CA GLY A 99 -9.27 -5.12 -12.06
C GLY A 99 -8.51 -4.57 -13.26
N GLY A 100 -7.46 -5.26 -13.66
CA GLY A 100 -6.66 -4.92 -14.83
C GLY A 100 -5.25 -4.48 -14.49
N ILE A 101 -4.72 -3.60 -15.33
CA ILE A 101 -3.31 -3.20 -15.32
C ILE A 101 -3.11 -2.04 -14.36
N VAL A 102 -2.17 -2.18 -13.43
CA VAL A 102 -1.62 -1.13 -12.58
C VAL A 102 -0.30 -0.68 -13.20
N GLU A 103 -0.14 0.63 -13.39
CA GLU A 103 1.08 1.22 -13.93
C GLU A 103 1.72 2.15 -12.90
N LEU A 104 2.91 1.80 -12.43
CA LEU A 104 3.70 2.58 -11.48
C LEU A 104 4.78 3.32 -12.26
N ARG A 105 4.54 4.61 -12.53
CA ARG A 105 5.32 5.42 -13.48
C ARG A 105 6.53 6.14 -12.86
N SER A 106 6.71 6.04 -11.55
CA SER A 106 7.85 6.65 -10.87
C SER A 106 8.32 5.79 -9.70
N VAL A 107 9.60 5.98 -9.34
CA VAL A 107 10.21 5.32 -8.17
C VAL A 107 9.44 5.68 -6.89
N ASP A 108 8.98 6.92 -6.74
CA ASP A 108 8.22 7.35 -5.58
C ASP A 108 6.90 6.60 -5.44
N VAL A 109 6.21 6.34 -6.55
CA VAL A 109 4.96 5.56 -6.56
C VAL A 109 5.26 4.10 -6.20
N VAL A 110 6.33 3.51 -6.74
CA VAL A 110 6.76 2.14 -6.36
C VAL A 110 7.06 2.06 -4.86
N VAL A 111 7.78 3.04 -4.31
CA VAL A 111 8.09 3.13 -2.88
C VAL A 111 6.81 3.28 -2.05
N ALA A 112 5.87 4.11 -2.50
CA ALA A 112 4.57 4.29 -1.85
C ALA A 112 3.78 2.98 -1.79
N TRP A 113 3.76 2.22 -2.89
CA TRP A 113 3.15 0.89 -2.95
C TRP A 113 3.80 -0.09 -1.97
N THR A 114 5.12 -0.24 -2.03
CA THR A 114 5.87 -1.14 -1.13
C THR A 114 5.65 -0.80 0.33
N ARG A 115 5.70 0.49 0.70
CA ARG A 115 5.48 0.95 2.08
C ARG A 115 4.06 0.66 2.54
N SER A 116 3.05 1.09 1.77
CA SER A 116 1.63 0.94 2.12
C SER A 116 1.21 -0.51 2.28
N LEU A 117 1.61 -1.39 1.35
CA LEU A 117 1.30 -2.81 1.44
C LEU A 117 2.00 -3.48 2.63
N THR A 118 3.21 -3.04 2.97
CA THR A 118 3.92 -3.56 4.15
C THR A 118 3.26 -3.13 5.45
N ASP A 119 2.86 -1.86 5.56
CA ASP A 119 2.16 -1.35 6.74
C ASP A 119 0.75 -1.94 6.88
N LEU A 120 0.04 -2.12 5.76
CA LEU A 120 -1.23 -2.84 5.76
C LEU A 120 -1.05 -4.26 6.28
N ARG A 121 -0.02 -4.99 5.84
CA ARG A 121 0.28 -6.33 6.33
C ARG A 121 0.54 -6.34 7.85
N VAL A 122 1.25 -5.34 8.36
CA VAL A 122 1.53 -5.19 9.80
C VAL A 122 0.24 -4.90 10.58
N ALA A 123 -0.57 -3.95 10.12
CA ALA A 123 -1.88 -3.66 10.68
C ALA A 123 -2.77 -4.91 10.74
N MET A 124 -2.90 -5.62 9.61
CA MET A 124 -3.70 -6.85 9.55
C MET A 124 -3.17 -7.93 10.51
N SER A 125 -1.86 -8.10 10.61
CA SER A 125 -1.26 -9.07 11.53
C SER A 125 -1.53 -8.73 12.99
N ALA A 126 -1.61 -7.44 13.33
CA ALA A 126 -1.97 -6.99 14.67
C ALA A 126 -3.44 -7.24 14.98
N ALA A 127 -4.35 -6.95 14.03
CA ALA A 127 -5.78 -7.19 14.19
C ALA A 127 -6.13 -8.67 14.47
N VAL A 128 -5.33 -9.62 13.94
CA VAL A 128 -5.52 -11.06 14.18
C VAL A 128 -5.24 -11.47 15.61
N ARG A 129 -4.29 -10.82 16.28
CA ARG A 129 -3.87 -11.20 17.64
C ARG A 129 -4.97 -10.94 18.68
N ASP A 130 -5.88 -10.03 18.37
CA ASP A 130 -6.95 -9.58 19.26
C ASP A 130 -8.35 -10.08 18.80
N GLY A 131 -8.43 -10.91 17.76
CA GLY A 131 -9.70 -11.26 17.08
C GLY A 131 -10.11 -12.74 17.13
N ASP A 132 -11.35 -13.00 16.70
CA ASP A 132 -11.97 -14.33 16.54
C ASP A 132 -11.11 -15.26 15.62
N PRO A 133 -10.94 -16.55 15.96
CA PRO A 133 -10.19 -17.52 15.16
C PRO A 133 -10.61 -17.64 13.68
N VAL A 134 -11.87 -17.37 13.33
CA VAL A 134 -12.35 -17.36 11.93
C VAL A 134 -11.80 -16.14 11.18
N VAL A 135 -11.82 -14.97 11.81
CA VAL A 135 -11.25 -13.72 11.28
C VAL A 135 -9.73 -13.85 11.16
N ALA A 136 -9.08 -14.53 12.11
CA ALA A 136 -7.66 -14.85 12.08
C ALA A 136 -7.28 -15.66 10.84
N SER A 137 -8.08 -16.65 10.45
CA SER A 137 -7.80 -17.55 9.33
C SER A 137 -7.85 -16.82 7.98
N ARG A 138 -8.89 -16.02 7.73
CA ARG A 138 -8.98 -15.19 6.52
C ARG A 138 -7.83 -14.19 6.43
N THR A 139 -7.47 -13.59 7.57
CA THR A 139 -6.39 -12.59 7.61
C THR A 139 -5.00 -13.21 7.39
N ARG A 140 -4.78 -14.48 7.77
CA ARG A 140 -3.54 -15.20 7.43
C ARG A 140 -3.36 -15.37 5.93
N PHE A 141 -4.45 -15.63 5.19
CA PHE A 141 -4.40 -15.67 3.73
C PHE A 141 -4.03 -14.30 3.17
N THR A 142 -4.74 -13.25 3.58
CA THR A 142 -4.47 -11.87 3.09
C THR A 142 -3.06 -11.41 3.42
N THR A 143 -2.55 -11.69 4.62
CA THR A 143 -1.17 -11.29 5.00
C THR A 143 -0.10 -12.04 4.21
N ARG A 144 -0.33 -13.30 3.82
CA ARG A 144 0.56 -14.04 2.89
C ARG A 144 0.49 -13.47 1.49
N TRP A 145 -0.71 -13.17 1.00
CA TRP A 145 -0.92 -12.56 -0.31
C TRP A 145 -0.25 -11.18 -0.39
N LEU A 146 -0.43 -10.30 0.60
CA LEU A 146 0.25 -9.01 0.71
C LEU A 146 1.78 -9.16 0.76
N ARG A 147 2.29 -10.18 1.47
CA ARG A 147 3.74 -10.46 1.48
C ARG A 147 4.25 -10.84 0.09
N SER A 148 3.50 -11.68 -0.63
CA SER A 148 3.86 -12.07 -2.00
C SER A 148 3.87 -10.86 -2.93
N LEU A 149 2.86 -9.99 -2.80
CA LEU A 149 2.76 -8.73 -3.52
C LEU A 149 3.97 -7.82 -3.30
N VAL A 150 4.34 -7.58 -2.05
CA VAL A 150 5.51 -6.75 -1.71
C VAL A 150 6.78 -7.36 -2.28
N ARG A 151 6.98 -8.68 -2.12
CA ARG A 151 8.19 -9.36 -2.60
C ARG A 151 8.32 -9.31 -4.12
N THR A 152 7.23 -9.52 -4.85
CA THR A 152 7.22 -9.52 -6.32
C THR A 152 7.40 -8.11 -6.87
N LEU A 153 6.80 -7.10 -6.24
CA LEU A 153 7.02 -5.69 -6.57
C LEU A 153 8.48 -5.27 -6.35
N ASP A 154 9.06 -5.64 -5.20
CA ASP A 154 10.45 -5.32 -4.87
C ASP A 154 11.43 -5.94 -5.88
N ALA A 155 11.21 -7.22 -6.21
CA ALA A 155 11.98 -7.92 -7.25
C ALA A 155 11.85 -7.26 -8.63
N ALA A 156 10.64 -6.86 -9.03
CA ALA A 156 10.43 -6.17 -10.31
C ALA A 156 11.10 -4.79 -10.32
N SER A 157 11.02 -4.04 -9.21
CA SER A 157 11.61 -2.70 -9.11
C SER A 157 13.14 -2.68 -9.13
N THR A 158 13.79 -3.80 -8.83
CA THR A 158 15.26 -3.96 -8.80
C THR A 158 15.79 -4.70 -10.03
N LYS A 159 14.92 -5.34 -10.82
CA LYS A 159 15.28 -5.98 -12.10
C LYS A 159 15.88 -4.93 -13.05
N PRO A 160 16.98 -5.24 -13.77
CA PRO A 160 17.47 -4.36 -14.84
C PRO A 160 16.37 -4.18 -15.90
N ALA A 161 16.26 -2.96 -16.44
CA ALA A 161 15.29 -2.65 -17.48
C ALA A 161 15.54 -3.58 -18.68
N GLU A 162 14.54 -4.43 -18.98
CA GLU A 162 14.59 -5.22 -20.20
C GLU A 162 14.30 -4.27 -21.37
N VAL A 163 15.16 -4.29 -22.39
CA VAL A 163 14.92 -3.52 -23.61
C VAL A 163 13.72 -4.16 -24.29
N VAL A 164 12.54 -3.56 -24.10
CA VAL A 164 11.32 -4.03 -24.76
C VAL A 164 11.48 -3.77 -26.25
N PRO A 165 11.43 -4.81 -27.11
CA PRO A 165 11.53 -4.63 -28.55
C PRO A 165 10.40 -3.70 -29.04
N GLN A 166 10.73 -2.66 -29.81
CA GLN A 166 9.80 -1.62 -30.27
C GLN A 166 8.53 -2.20 -30.92
N ASN A 167 8.71 -3.29 -31.67
CA ASN A 167 7.68 -4.09 -32.32
C ASN A 167 6.62 -4.67 -31.36
N LEU A 168 6.99 -4.94 -30.11
CA LEU A 168 6.08 -5.43 -29.07
C LEU A 168 5.25 -4.30 -28.47
N VAL A 169 5.84 -3.11 -28.34
CA VAL A 169 5.15 -1.87 -27.92
C VAL A 169 4.10 -1.47 -28.96
N ASP A 170 4.45 -1.53 -30.25
CA ASP A 170 3.53 -1.23 -31.35
C ASP A 170 2.33 -2.21 -31.39
N SER A 171 2.59 -3.49 -31.10
CA SER A 171 1.54 -4.52 -31.04
C SER A 171 0.56 -4.31 -29.88
N VAL A 172 1.05 -3.95 -28.69
CA VAL A 172 0.20 -3.66 -27.51
C VAL A 172 -0.62 -2.39 -27.71
N ASN A 173 -0.04 -1.36 -28.34
CA ASN A 173 -0.75 -0.13 -28.67
C ASN A 173 -1.83 -0.36 -29.74
N GLN A 174 -1.60 -1.24 -30.72
CA GLN A 174 -2.64 -1.68 -31.65
C GLN A 174 -3.78 -2.37 -30.93
N VAL A 175 -3.50 -3.29 -30.00
CA VAL A 175 -4.57 -3.95 -29.21
C VAL A 175 -5.35 -2.94 -28.38
N ARG A 176 -4.69 -1.95 -27.76
CA ARG A 176 -5.39 -0.86 -27.03
C ARG A 176 -6.35 -0.05 -27.92
N ALA A 177 -6.04 0.13 -29.20
CA ALA A 177 -6.89 0.86 -30.14
C ALA A 177 -8.16 0.09 -30.56
N TYR A 178 -8.21 -1.23 -30.35
CA TYR A 178 -9.38 -2.07 -30.68
C TYR A 178 -10.36 -2.29 -29.51
N TRP A 179 -10.01 -1.83 -28.31
CA TRP A 179 -10.81 -2.03 -27.09
C TRP A 179 -11.34 -0.72 -26.46
N ILE A 180 -11.25 0.39 -27.19
CA ILE A 180 -11.95 1.68 -26.92
C ILE A 180 -12.98 1.87 -28.03
#